data_AF-A0A523XVI1-F1
#
_entry.id   AF-A0A523XVI1-F1
#
_cell.length_a   1.000
_cell.length_b   1.000
_cell.length_c   1.000
_cell.angle_alpha   90.00
_cell.angle_beta   90.00
_cell.angle_gamma   90.00
#
_symmetry.space_group_name_H-M   'P 1'
#
loop_
_entity.id
_entity.type
_entity.pdbx_description
1 polymer ?
#
loop_
_entity_poly.entity_id
_entity_poly.type
_entity_poly.pdbx_seq_one_letter_code
_entity_poly.pdbx_strand_id
1 'polypeptide(L)' 'MKTLTVQQVLLIRAWLIEKTSGGHGVRDLGLLQSALARPRATFEGSDLYPVSSPTQLN' A
#
# COMPACT_ATOMS: atom_id res chain seq x y z
N MET A 1 11.16 -5.82 1.85
CA MET A 1 9.86 -5.51 1.21
C MET A 1 9.91 -4.15 0.53
N LYS A 2 9.42 -4.03 -0.70
CA LYS A 2 9.30 -2.75 -1.41
C LYS A 2 7.88 -2.21 -1.25
N THR A 3 7.73 -0.97 -0.79
CA THR A 3 6.43 -0.32 -0.52
C THR A 3 6.25 0.92 -1.38
N LEU A 4 5.01 1.29 -1.66
CA LEU A 4 4.67 2.54 -2.35
C LEU A 4 4.46 3.69 -1.35
N THR A 5 4.84 4.91 -1.75
CA THR A 5 4.50 6.11 -0.99
C THR A 5 3.06 6.55 -1.29
N VAL A 6 2.48 7.35 -0.41
CA VAL A 6 1.14 7.95 -0.61
C VAL A 6 1.08 8.67 -1.96
N GLN A 7 2.09 9.48 -2.29
CA GLN A 7 2.16 10.21 -3.56
C GLN A 7 2.18 9.27 -4.78
N GLN A 8 2.94 8.17 -4.73
CA GLN A 8 2.98 7.19 -5.82
C GLN A 8 1.61 6.54 -6.03
N VAL A 9 0.89 6.23 -4.95
CA VAL A 9 -0.45 5.64 -5.03
C VAL A 9 -1.46 6.64 -5.59
N LEU A 10 -1.37 7.91 -5.21
CA LEU A 10 -2.22 8.98 -5.76
C LEU A 10 -1.98 9.18 -7.26
N LEU A 11 -0.73 9.11 -7.71
CA LEU A 11 -0.38 9.21 -9.13
C LEU A 11 -0.98 8.04 -9.93
N ILE A 12 -0.82 6.81 -9.45
CA ILE A 12 -1.39 5.61 -10.08
C ILE A 12 -2.91 5.73 -10.17
N ARG A 13 -3.57 6.21 -9.10
CA ARG A 13 -5.01 6.44 -9.07
C ARG A 13 -5.44 7.48 -10.11
N ALA A 14 -4.70 8.59 -10.23
CA ALA A 14 -5.02 9.63 -11.20
C ALA A 14 -5.02 9.08 -12.63
N TRP A 15 -4.00 8.30 -12.99
CA TRP A 15 -3.92 7.63 -14.30
C TRP A 15 -5.07 6.65 -14.54
N LEU A 16 -5.53 5.95 -13.51
CA LEU A 16 -6.65 5.03 -13.63
C LEU A 16 -7.98 5.76 -13.86
N ILE A 17 -8.19 6.88 -13.14
CA ILE A 17 -9.41 7.68 -13.26
C ILE A 17 -9.54 8.28 -14.67
N GLU A 18 -8.43 8.77 -15.22
CA GLU A 18 -8.40 9.28 -16.61
C GLU A 18 -8.90 8.26 -17.64
N LYS A 19 -8.64 6.96 -17.41
CA LYS A 19 -9.02 5.88 -18.32
C LYS A 19 -10.42 5.32 -18.09
N THR A 20 -10.95 5.47 -16.87
CA THR A 20 -12.19 4.79 -16.44
C THR A 20 -13.36 5.76 -16.21
N SER A 21 -13.17 7.05 -16.48
CA SER A 21 -14.15 8.11 -16.22
C SER A 21 -14.68 8.06 -14.76
N GLY A 22 -13.76 7.83 -13.82
CA GLY A 22 -14.07 7.75 -12.40
C GLY A 22 -14.16 9.11 -11.71
N GLY A 23 -14.71 9.14 -10.49
CA GLY A 23 -14.75 10.36 -9.68
C GLY A 23 -13.35 10.81 -9.24
N HIS A 24 -13.05 12.10 -9.42
CA HIS A 24 -11.80 12.71 -8.98
C HIS A 24 -11.71 12.83 -7.46
N GLY A 25 -10.48 12.92 -6.95
CA GLY A 25 -10.19 13.13 -5.53
C GLY A 25 -9.98 11.86 -4.71
N VAL A 26 -9.68 12.08 -3.43
CA VAL A 26 -9.44 11.04 -2.42
C VAL A 26 -10.52 11.17 -1.36
N ARG A 27 -11.26 10.09 -1.12
CA ARG A 27 -12.33 10.07 -0.12
C ARG A 27 -11.82 10.38 1.28
N ASP A 28 -10.70 9.77 1.66
CA ASP A 28 -10.09 9.92 2.98
C ASP A 28 -8.58 9.63 2.88
N LEU A 29 -7.76 10.62 3.23
CA LEU A 29 -6.31 10.50 3.18
C LEU A 29 -5.75 9.67 4.35
N GLY A 30 -6.38 9.73 5.52
CA GLY A 30 -5.98 8.96 6.70
C GLY A 30 -6.20 7.47 6.49
N LEU A 31 -7.32 7.08 5.88
CA LEU A 31 -7.57 5.68 5.50
C LEU A 31 -6.56 5.18 4.46
N LEU A 32 -6.18 6.02 3.50
CA LEU A 32 -5.13 5.67 2.53
C LEU A 32 -3.78 5.45 3.22
N GLN A 33 -3.39 6.35 4.12
CA GLN A 33 -2.14 6.22 4.87
C GLN A 33 -2.13 4.97 5.75
N SER A 34 -3.23 4.71 6.46
CA SER A 34 -3.39 3.50 7.27
C SER A 34 -3.22 2.24 6.41
N ALA A 35 -3.89 2.18 5.24
CA ALA A 35 -3.78 1.06 4.32
C ALA A 35 -2.33 0.78 3.86
N LEU A 36 -1.55 1.84 3.61
CA LEU A 36 -0.14 1.73 3.22
C LEU A 36 0.80 1.37 4.37
N ALA A 37 0.40 1.64 5.62
CA ALA A 37 1.14 1.24 6.81
C ALA A 37 0.91 -0.24 7.19
N ARG A 38 -0.21 -0.85 6.77
CA ARG A 38 -0.59 -2.24 7.11
C ARG A 38 0.50 -3.28 6.90
N PRO A 39 1.28 -3.29 5.80
CA PRO A 39 2.32 -4.30 5.60
C PRO A 39 3.46 -4.27 6.63
N ARG A 40 3.52 -3.22 7.46
CA ARG A 40 4.48 -3.06 8.55
C ARG A 40 3.78 -3.02 9.92
N ALA A 41 2.50 -3.38 9.96
CA ALA A 41 1.76 -3.40 11.21
C ALA A 41 2.32 -4.51 12.11
N THR A 42 2.45 -4.19 13.39
CA THR A 42 2.90 -5.13 14.41
C THR A 42 1.76 -5.43 15.37
N PHE A 43 1.80 -6.61 15.98
CA PHE A 43 0.91 -7.00 17.07
C PHE A 43 1.76 -7.66 18.16
N GLU A 44 1.63 -7.16 19.39
CA GLU A 44 2.48 -7.57 20.52
C GLU A 44 3.99 -7.58 20.20
N GLY A 45 4.45 -6.57 19.47
CA GLY A 45 5.86 -6.44 19.07
C GLY A 45 6.31 -7.37 17.94
N SER A 46 5.43 -8.25 17.46
CA SER A 46 5.71 -9.14 16.33
C SER A 46 5.19 -8.56 15.02
N ASP A 47 5.95 -8.69 13.93
CA ASP A 47 5.51 -8.30 12.59
C ASP A 47 4.32 -9.18 12.16
N LEU A 48 3.21 -8.55 11.76
CA LEU A 48 2.02 -9.27 11.27
C LEU A 48 2.22 -9.87 9.88
N TYR A 49 3.19 -9.37 9.12
CA TYR A 49 3.45 -9.78 7.74
C TYR A 49 4.92 -10.13 7.54
N PRO A 50 5.42 -11.18 8.22
CA PRO A 50 6.80 -11.59 8.08
C PRO A 50 7.10 -11.94 6.62
N VAL A 51 8.22 -11.44 6.10
CA VAL A 51 8.72 -11.89 4.81
C VAL A 51 9.08 -13.36 4.95
N SER A 52 8.35 -14.24 4.25
CA SER A 52 8.75 -15.64 4.15
C SER A 52 10.19 -15.67 3.63
N SER A 53 11.10 -16.31 4.38
CA SER A 53 12.50 -16.49 4.03
C SER A 53 12.65 -16.80 2.54
N PRO A 54 13.72 -16.30 1.86
CA PRO A 54 13.99 -16.74 0.50
C PRO A 54 14.06 -18.26 0.55
N THR A 55 13.13 -18.92 -0.15
CA THR A 55 13.20 -20.34 -0.44
C THR A 55 14.65 -20.61 -0.81
N GLN A 56 15.37 -21.36 0.04
CA GLN A 56 16.70 -21.84 -0.28
C GLN A 56 16.50 -22.65 -1.56
N LEU A 57 16.82 -22.02 -2.70
CA LEU A 57 16.92 -22.71 -3.97
C LEU A 57 18.13 -23.64 -3.79
N ASN A 58 17.82 -24.85 -3.37
CA ASN A 58 18.71 -26.00 -3.48
C ASN A 58 18.76 -26.43 -4.95
#